data_AF-A0AAW4EMX9-F1
#
_entry.id   AF-A0AAW4EMX9-F1
#
_cell.length_a   1.000
_cell.length_b   1.000
_cell.length_c   1.000
_cell.angle_alpha   90.00
_cell.angle_beta   90.00
_cell.angle_gamma   90.00
#
_symmetry.space_group_name_H-M   'P 1'
#
loop_
_entity.id
_entity.type
_entity.pdbx_description
1 polymer ?
#
loop_
_entity_poly.entity_id
_entity_poly.type
_entity_poly.pdbx_seq_one_letter_code
_entity_poly.pdbx_strand_id
1 'polypeptide(L)'
;MNDWMTLLGLDAEADERTIKRAYARQLRVTRPEDDPVAFQRLHEAYQAALAQLREDAAPPAEVRPAQASTDTVDAEGVAAQLVEVAGQGDDALLRQALQQQPELWSLHGKQRIGHAVLQQLVTDEPALPRSTFDTLSECFNWDDPVRGMDLHWLDAVARRCEQRWLLSSAGAQALATRYLGISESLLVPGSDVLPSLREPRPAWRNLLSTLQPSRAHQAISLLAALGYWHDLRVPPGLDAGQVAFWSRFGREGDAIHWQAGGLRALLVALVLGLICTWAVIASWPLPPSEDGMLDGGQRAALIIAAAVLLVPGLWLTSHTTRAIIRWQSLPEHVATVLPGVRILTVPLAVAAVMGTFHLALRFTTGVPVGTLVLLVFASGAVLRMARQRFLQRCSSAEQDAASGSLVVAIVLIVPALVMALVYWAKDLHVHRDELRWFNR
;
A
#
# COMPACT_ATOMS: atom_id res chain seq x y z
N MET A 1 -30.07 -56.81 -15.15
CA MET A 1 -29.23 -57.83 -15.82
C MET A 1 -27.83 -57.21 -15.86
N ASN A 2 -26.84 -57.85 -15.25
CA ASN A 2 -25.63 -57.18 -14.74
C ASN A 2 -24.67 -56.73 -15.86
N ASP A 3 -24.92 -55.56 -16.45
CA ASP A 3 -24.12 -54.97 -17.55
C ASP A 3 -22.63 -54.79 -17.19
N TRP A 4 -22.31 -54.67 -15.89
CA TRP A 4 -20.93 -54.55 -15.42
C TRP A 4 -20.11 -55.84 -15.58
N MET A 5 -20.74 -57.02 -15.54
CA MET A 5 -20.05 -58.32 -15.65
C MET A 5 -19.44 -58.50 -17.04
N THR A 6 -20.18 -58.10 -18.07
CA THR A 6 -19.73 -58.15 -19.47
C THR A 6 -18.63 -57.13 -19.75
N LEU A 7 -18.70 -55.95 -19.13
CA LEU A 7 -17.71 -54.87 -19.29
C LEU A 7 -16.40 -55.14 -18.54
N LEU A 8 -16.44 -55.75 -17.36
CA LEU A 8 -15.26 -56.11 -16.56
C LEU A 8 -14.74 -57.53 -16.85
N GLY A 9 -15.50 -58.34 -17.60
CA GLY A 9 -15.14 -59.72 -17.96
C GLY A 9 -15.10 -60.67 -16.76
N LEU A 10 -16.05 -60.53 -15.83
CA LEU A 10 -16.09 -61.25 -14.55
C LEU A 10 -17.35 -62.10 -14.40
N ASP A 11 -17.22 -63.18 -13.62
CA ASP A 11 -18.32 -64.09 -13.29
C ASP A 11 -19.17 -63.56 -12.11
N ALA A 12 -20.38 -64.12 -11.92
CA ALA A 12 -21.40 -63.62 -11.00
C ALA A 12 -20.99 -63.68 -9.51
N GLU A 13 -20.00 -64.50 -9.16
CA GLU A 13 -19.49 -64.71 -7.79
C GLU A 13 -18.15 -63.97 -7.53
N ALA A 14 -17.84 -62.91 -8.28
CA ALA A 14 -16.57 -62.20 -8.13
C ALA A 14 -16.46 -61.38 -6.83
N ASP A 15 -15.54 -61.79 -5.94
CA ASP A 15 -15.20 -61.04 -4.72
C ASP A 15 -14.66 -59.61 -4.98
N GLU A 16 -14.78 -58.72 -3.98
CA GLU A 16 -14.33 -57.32 -4.03
C GLU A 16 -12.88 -57.16 -4.52
N ARG A 17 -11.99 -58.07 -4.10
CA ARG A 17 -10.57 -58.07 -4.50
C ARG A 17 -10.37 -58.42 -5.97
N THR A 18 -11.23 -59.26 -6.53
CA THR A 18 -11.22 -59.67 -7.93
C THR A 18 -11.73 -58.54 -8.84
N ILE A 19 -12.78 -57.85 -8.42
CA ILE A 19 -13.33 -56.68 -9.12
C ILE A 19 -12.31 -55.53 -9.18
N LYS A 20 -11.65 -55.21 -8.06
CA LYS A 20 -10.59 -54.18 -8.01
C LYS A 20 -9.40 -54.52 -8.91
N ARG A 21 -9.01 -55.80 -8.98
CA ARG A 21 -7.90 -56.25 -9.82
C ARG A 21 -8.25 -56.19 -11.32
N ALA A 22 -9.48 -56.54 -11.69
CA ALA A 22 -9.96 -56.45 -13.07
C ALA A 22 -10.04 -54.99 -13.53
N TYR A 23 -10.60 -54.11 -12.70
CA TYR A 23 -10.63 -52.66 -12.95
C TYR A 23 -9.22 -52.10 -13.15
N ALA A 24 -8.26 -52.43 -12.28
CA ALA A 24 -6.87 -51.97 -12.43
C ALA A 24 -6.18 -52.48 -13.70
N ARG A 25 -6.52 -53.69 -14.16
CA ARG A 25 -6.01 -54.24 -15.43
C ARG A 25 -6.58 -53.48 -16.64
N GLN A 26 -7.86 -53.13 -16.58
CA GLN A 26 -8.57 -52.49 -17.70
C GLN A 26 -8.28 -50.98 -17.76
N LEU A 27 -8.07 -50.34 -16.61
CA LEU A 27 -7.63 -48.95 -16.47
C LEU A 27 -6.25 -48.70 -17.11
N ARG A 28 -5.37 -49.71 -17.13
CA ARG A 28 -4.06 -49.61 -17.79
C ARG A 28 -4.16 -49.57 -19.31
N VAL A 29 -5.25 -50.09 -19.88
CA VAL A 29 -5.52 -50.14 -21.31
C VAL A 29 -6.37 -48.95 -21.75
N THR A 30 -7.38 -48.60 -20.96
CA THR A 30 -8.25 -47.45 -21.22
C THR A 30 -7.72 -46.22 -20.49
N ARG A 31 -6.76 -45.52 -21.09
CA ARG A 31 -6.23 -44.28 -20.53
C ARG A 31 -7.25 -43.15 -20.69
N PRO A 32 -7.45 -42.28 -19.68
CA PRO A 32 -8.46 -41.21 -19.73
C PRO A 32 -8.25 -40.21 -20.86
N GLU A 33 -7.00 -40.08 -21.32
CA GLU A 33 -6.59 -39.17 -22.38
C GLU A 33 -6.89 -39.68 -23.81
N ASP A 34 -7.07 -40.98 -24.00
CA ASP A 34 -7.31 -41.59 -25.32
C ASP A 34 -8.81 -41.80 -25.62
N ASP A 35 -9.62 -42.15 -24.61
CA ASP A 35 -11.09 -42.29 -24.74
C ASP A 35 -11.81 -41.99 -23.40
N PRO A 36 -12.29 -40.76 -23.20
CA PRO A 36 -12.94 -40.35 -21.96
C PRO A 36 -14.30 -41.02 -21.75
N VAL A 37 -15.00 -41.39 -22.82
CA VAL A 37 -16.33 -42.03 -22.75
C VAL A 37 -16.18 -43.49 -22.36
N ALA A 38 -15.17 -44.19 -22.90
CA ALA A 38 -14.86 -45.55 -22.49
C ALA A 38 -14.38 -45.64 -21.03
N PHE A 39 -13.61 -44.65 -20.57
CA PHE A 39 -13.19 -44.55 -19.17
C PHE A 39 -14.38 -44.37 -18.23
N GLN A 40 -15.31 -43.47 -18.57
CA GLN A 40 -16.49 -43.22 -17.74
C GLN A 40 -17.38 -44.46 -17.62
N ARG A 41 -17.62 -45.18 -18.73
CA ARG A 41 -18.38 -46.44 -18.71
C ARG A 41 -17.71 -47.53 -17.88
N LEU A 42 -16.37 -47.61 -17.91
CA LEU A 42 -15.60 -48.55 -17.09
C LEU A 42 -15.70 -48.20 -15.60
N HIS A 43 -15.66 -46.91 -15.26
CA HIS A 43 -15.77 -46.44 -13.88
C HIS A 43 -17.17 -46.65 -13.30
N GLU A 44 -18.21 -46.37 -14.09
CA GLU A 44 -19.61 -46.62 -13.71
C GLU A 44 -19.88 -48.11 -13.49
N ALA A 45 -19.37 -48.99 -14.37
CA ALA A 45 -19.47 -50.43 -14.20
C ALA A 45 -18.77 -50.92 -12.91
N TYR A 46 -17.60 -50.37 -12.58
CA TYR A 46 -16.89 -50.67 -11.33
C TYR A 46 -17.68 -50.25 -10.08
N GLN A 47 -18.25 -49.05 -10.08
CA GLN A 47 -19.06 -48.56 -8.96
C GLN A 47 -20.34 -49.38 -8.78
N ALA A 48 -21.02 -49.74 -9.88
CA ALA A 48 -22.20 -50.61 -9.84
C ALA A 48 -21.89 -51.99 -9.24
N ALA A 49 -20.75 -52.58 -9.58
CA ALA A 49 -20.32 -53.87 -9.06
C ALA A 49 -20.05 -53.85 -7.54
N LEU A 50 -19.44 -52.76 -7.04
CA LEU A 50 -19.22 -52.58 -5.60
C LEU A 50 -20.51 -52.28 -4.84
N ALA A 51 -21.46 -51.57 -5.45
CA ALA A 51 -22.76 -51.32 -4.84
C ALA A 51 -23.54 -52.62 -4.68
N GLN A 52 -23.52 -53.50 -5.70
CA GLN A 52 -24.22 -54.79 -5.65
C GLN A 52 -23.63 -55.75 -4.61
N LEU A 53 -22.29 -55.82 -4.48
CA LEU A 53 -21.64 -56.56 -3.38
C LEU A 53 -21.99 -56.02 -1.98
N ARG A 54 -22.25 -54.71 -1.86
CA ARG A 54 -22.68 -54.10 -0.60
C ARG A 54 -24.15 -54.34 -0.29
N GLU A 55 -24.98 -54.50 -1.31
CA GLU A 55 -26.40 -54.84 -1.18
C GLU A 55 -26.63 -56.32 -0.88
N ASP A 56 -25.86 -57.22 -1.52
CA ASP A 56 -25.88 -58.66 -1.24
C ASP A 56 -25.34 -58.98 0.17
N ALA A 57 -24.56 -58.07 0.76
CA ALA A 57 -24.14 -58.08 2.15
C ALA A 57 -25.20 -57.43 3.08
N ALA A 58 -26.43 -57.95 3.10
CA ALA A 58 -27.43 -57.57 4.11
C ALA A 58 -27.05 -58.13 5.50
N PRO A 59 -27.27 -57.38 6.61
CA PRO A 59 -26.48 -57.55 7.83
C PRO A 59 -27.05 -58.59 8.81
N PRO A 60 -26.23 -59.50 9.39
CA PRO A 60 -26.50 -60.05 10.70
C PRO A 60 -26.13 -59.00 11.76
N ALA A 61 -27.08 -58.70 12.64
CA ALA A 61 -26.97 -58.00 13.93
C ALA A 61 -25.71 -57.15 14.14
N GLU A 62 -25.90 -55.83 14.25
CA GLU A 62 -24.93 -54.80 14.64
C GLU A 62 -23.87 -55.29 15.66
N VAL A 63 -22.81 -55.92 15.19
CA VAL A 63 -21.49 -55.61 15.70
C VAL A 63 -21.14 -54.33 14.96
N ARG A 64 -21.57 -53.22 15.54
CA ARG A 64 -20.99 -51.90 15.30
C ARG A 64 -19.48 -52.18 15.18
N PRO A 65 -18.80 -51.94 14.03
CA PRO A 65 -17.35 -51.97 14.05
C PRO A 65 -17.03 -51.07 15.22
N ALA A 66 -16.35 -51.61 16.23
CA ALA A 66 -16.01 -50.83 17.41
C ALA A 66 -15.49 -49.53 16.83
N GLN A 67 -16.26 -48.46 17.05
CA GLN A 67 -15.79 -47.12 16.80
C GLN A 67 -14.58 -47.10 17.69
N ALA A 68 -13.40 -47.41 17.13
CA ALA A 68 -12.14 -47.19 17.78
C ALA A 68 -12.28 -45.75 18.20
N SER A 69 -12.37 -45.55 19.51
CA SER A 69 -12.77 -44.32 20.14
C SER A 69 -11.88 -43.21 19.62
N THR A 70 -12.30 -42.54 18.55
CA THR A 70 -11.63 -41.38 17.96
C THR A 70 -11.94 -40.11 18.76
N ASP A 71 -12.45 -40.29 19.98
CA ASP A 71 -12.86 -39.27 20.95
C ASP A 71 -11.76 -38.95 21.99
N THR A 72 -10.57 -39.54 21.88
CA THR A 72 -9.52 -39.41 22.91
C THR A 72 -8.36 -38.49 22.54
N VAL A 73 -8.37 -37.85 21.36
CA VAL A 73 -7.33 -36.88 20.97
C VAL A 73 -7.76 -35.52 21.49
N ASP A 74 -7.10 -35.03 22.54
CA ASP A 74 -7.29 -33.68 23.09
C ASP A 74 -6.68 -32.64 22.16
N ALA A 75 -7.31 -32.48 20.99
CA ALA A 75 -6.81 -31.61 19.94
C ALA A 75 -6.76 -30.14 20.37
N GLU A 76 -7.66 -29.72 21.26
CA GLU A 76 -7.70 -28.36 21.80
C GLU A 76 -6.57 -28.11 22.80
N GLY A 77 -6.32 -29.05 23.73
CA GLY A 77 -5.20 -28.96 24.67
C GLY A 77 -3.84 -28.96 23.97
N VAL A 78 -3.66 -29.83 22.97
CA VAL A 78 -2.44 -29.86 22.16
C VAL A 78 -2.30 -28.58 21.33
N ALA A 79 -3.39 -28.07 20.76
CA ALA A 79 -3.37 -26.80 20.01
C ALA A 79 -2.95 -25.63 20.90
N ALA A 80 -3.51 -25.52 22.10
CA ALA A 80 -3.16 -24.47 23.06
C ALA A 80 -1.67 -24.52 23.44
N GLN A 81 -1.14 -25.72 23.70
CA GLN A 81 0.28 -25.91 23.98
C GLN A 81 1.17 -25.50 22.80
N LEU A 82 0.81 -25.88 21.57
CA LEU A 82 1.58 -25.52 20.37
C LEU A 82 1.57 -24.01 20.12
N VAL A 83 0.42 -23.34 20.31
CA VAL A 83 0.29 -21.88 20.18
C VAL A 83 1.10 -21.15 21.25
N GLU A 84 1.11 -21.65 22.49
CA GLU A 84 1.90 -21.08 23.57
C GLU A 84 3.41 -21.17 23.28
N VAL A 85 3.89 -22.35 22.86
CA VAL A 85 5.29 -22.54 22.46
C VAL A 85 5.65 -21.66 21.26
N ALA A 86 4.77 -21.59 20.25
CA ALA A 86 4.99 -20.74 19.09
C ALA A 86 5.06 -19.24 19.46
N GLY A 87 4.34 -18.81 20.49
CA GLY A 87 4.34 -17.43 21.00
C GLY A 87 5.65 -17.00 21.66
N GLN A 88 6.48 -17.96 22.09
CA GLN A 88 7.84 -17.69 22.59
C GLN A 88 8.78 -17.19 21.49
N GLY A 89 8.44 -17.46 20.23
CA GLY A 89 9.16 -17.00 19.06
C GLY A 89 10.46 -17.74 18.75
N ASP A 90 10.64 -18.94 19.32
CA ASP A 90 11.75 -19.83 19.00
C ASP A 90 11.28 -20.96 18.05
N ASP A 91 11.66 -20.83 16.79
CA ASP A 91 11.40 -21.80 15.73
C ASP A 91 11.94 -23.20 16.06
N ALA A 92 13.09 -23.31 16.73
CA ALA A 92 13.71 -24.60 17.05
C ALA A 92 12.91 -25.32 18.14
N LEU A 93 12.48 -24.59 19.18
CA LEU A 93 11.61 -25.14 20.23
C LEU A 93 10.26 -25.57 19.66
N LEU A 94 9.69 -24.79 18.74
CA LEU A 94 8.43 -25.16 18.08
C LEU A 94 8.58 -26.44 17.25
N ARG A 95 9.64 -26.56 16.43
CA ARG A 95 9.90 -27.79 15.66
C ARG A 95 10.10 -29.00 16.57
N GLN A 96 10.79 -28.83 17.69
CA GLN A 96 10.96 -29.88 18.69
C GLN A 96 9.62 -30.29 19.30
N ALA A 97 8.79 -29.32 19.70
CA ALA A 97 7.46 -29.59 20.25
C ALA A 97 6.57 -30.34 19.24
N LEU A 98 6.57 -29.94 17.97
CA LEU A 98 5.85 -30.64 16.90
C LEU A 98 6.34 -32.08 16.71
N GLN A 99 7.64 -32.35 16.81
CA GLN A 99 8.19 -33.71 16.69
C GLN A 99 7.83 -34.61 17.88
N GLN A 100 7.68 -34.03 19.07
CA GLN A 100 7.38 -34.75 20.31
C GLN A 100 5.90 -35.15 20.45
N GLN A 101 5.01 -34.63 19.61
CA GLN A 101 3.57 -34.94 19.66
C GLN A 101 3.23 -36.19 18.84
N PRO A 102 2.93 -37.34 19.47
CA PRO A 102 2.61 -38.58 18.74
C PRO A 102 1.29 -38.50 17.97
N GLU A 103 0.36 -37.64 18.38
CA GLU A 103 -0.95 -37.48 17.77
C GLU A 103 -0.89 -36.90 16.34
N LEU A 104 0.17 -36.14 16.03
CA LEU A 104 0.44 -35.56 14.70
C LEU A 104 0.87 -36.60 13.66
N TRP A 105 1.19 -37.82 14.08
CA TRP A 105 1.61 -38.91 13.18
C TRP A 105 0.40 -39.63 12.57
N SER A 106 -0.78 -39.45 13.17
CA SER A 106 -2.04 -39.91 12.60
C SER A 106 -2.59 -38.87 11.62
N LEU A 107 -3.06 -39.32 10.44
CA LEU A 107 -3.64 -38.40 9.44
C LEU A 107 -4.85 -37.64 9.98
N HIS A 108 -5.74 -38.33 10.70
CA HIS A 108 -6.93 -37.71 11.32
C HIS A 108 -6.59 -36.80 12.51
N GLY A 109 -5.65 -37.20 13.37
CA GLY A 109 -5.22 -36.36 14.51
C GLY A 109 -4.51 -35.09 14.03
N LYS A 110 -3.63 -35.20 13.04
CA LYS A 110 -2.97 -34.05 12.41
C LYS A 110 -3.96 -33.04 11.83
N GLN A 111 -5.03 -33.50 11.17
CA GLN A 111 -6.08 -32.62 10.64
C GLN A 111 -6.89 -31.96 11.75
N ARG A 112 -7.28 -32.69 12.80
CA ARG A 112 -8.04 -32.15 13.93
C ARG A 112 -7.24 -31.12 14.73
N ILE A 113 -5.99 -31.44 15.06
CA ILE A 113 -5.08 -30.52 15.76
C ILE A 113 -4.82 -29.29 14.88
N GLY A 114 -4.57 -29.48 13.58
CA GLY A 114 -4.39 -28.37 12.64
C GLY A 114 -5.61 -27.44 12.58
N HIS A 115 -6.83 -27.99 12.56
CA HIS A 115 -8.04 -27.18 12.60
C HIS A 115 -8.18 -26.44 13.94
N ALA A 116 -7.90 -27.10 15.06
CA ALA A 116 -7.97 -26.49 16.39
C ALA A 116 -6.94 -25.34 16.55
N VAL A 117 -5.69 -25.54 16.11
CA VAL A 117 -4.67 -24.50 16.08
C VAL A 117 -5.15 -23.32 15.22
N LEU A 118 -5.59 -23.57 13.98
CA LEU A 118 -6.05 -22.50 13.09
C LEU A 118 -7.23 -21.72 13.69
N GLN A 119 -8.19 -22.42 14.29
CA GLN A 119 -9.33 -21.80 14.97
C GLN A 119 -8.89 -20.91 16.13
N GLN A 120 -7.92 -21.35 16.92
CA GLN A 120 -7.35 -20.56 18.02
C GLN A 120 -6.58 -19.33 17.49
N LEU A 121 -5.79 -19.48 16.43
CA LEU A 121 -5.09 -18.36 15.77
C LEU A 121 -6.06 -17.28 15.27
N VAL A 122 -7.21 -17.68 14.74
CA VAL A 122 -8.24 -16.76 14.24
C VAL A 122 -9.04 -16.10 15.36
N THR A 123 -9.33 -16.86 16.43
CA THR A 123 -10.20 -16.39 17.52
C THR A 123 -9.44 -15.50 18.50
N ASP A 124 -8.27 -15.96 18.95
CA ASP A 124 -7.51 -15.28 20.01
C ASP A 124 -6.48 -14.28 19.45
N GLU A 125 -6.14 -14.41 18.15
CA GLU A 125 -5.07 -13.66 17.48
C GLU A 125 -3.81 -13.53 18.35
N PRO A 126 -3.15 -14.64 18.75
CA PRO A 126 -2.06 -14.60 19.71
C PRO A 126 -0.85 -13.84 19.18
N ALA A 127 0.02 -13.38 20.09
CA ALA A 127 1.27 -12.73 19.70
C ALA A 127 2.28 -13.77 19.19
N LEU A 128 2.35 -13.96 17.87
CA LEU A 128 3.24 -14.94 17.22
C LEU A 128 4.10 -14.26 16.14
N PRO A 129 5.41 -14.51 16.09
CA PRO A 129 6.23 -14.14 14.93
C PRO A 129 5.78 -14.82 13.64
N ARG A 130 6.13 -14.21 12.49
CA ARG A 130 5.84 -14.81 11.18
C ARG A 130 6.55 -16.15 10.96
N SER A 131 7.78 -16.32 11.44
CA SER A 131 8.55 -17.56 11.27
C SER A 131 7.91 -18.77 11.95
N THR A 132 7.37 -18.58 13.16
CA THR A 132 6.69 -19.66 13.90
C THR A 132 5.32 -19.96 13.29
N PHE A 133 4.61 -18.93 12.79
CA PHE A 133 3.39 -19.13 12.00
C PHE A 133 3.67 -19.94 10.73
N ASP A 134 4.70 -19.59 9.96
CA ASP A 134 5.06 -20.29 8.72
C ASP A 134 5.46 -21.74 9.01
N THR A 135 6.13 -22.01 10.14
CA THR A 135 6.45 -23.38 10.59
C THR A 135 5.19 -24.19 10.92
N LEU A 136 4.18 -23.58 11.56
CA LEU A 136 2.88 -24.23 11.78
C LEU A 136 2.17 -24.49 10.44
N SER A 137 2.19 -23.50 9.54
CA SER A 137 1.59 -23.57 8.22
C SER A 137 2.17 -24.71 7.37
N GLU A 138 3.50 -24.84 7.36
CA GLU A 138 4.23 -25.94 6.71
C GLU A 138 3.89 -27.29 7.35
N CYS A 139 3.87 -27.36 8.69
CA CYS A 139 3.56 -28.60 9.40
C CYS A 139 2.16 -29.12 9.05
N PHE A 140 1.13 -28.27 9.10
CA PHE A 140 -0.26 -28.66 8.83
C PHE A 140 -0.64 -28.62 7.35
N ASN A 141 0.28 -28.19 6.48
CA ASN A 141 0.11 -28.05 5.04
C ASN A 141 -1.08 -27.13 4.72
N TRP A 142 -1.11 -25.96 5.36
CA TRP A 142 -2.12 -24.93 5.13
C TRP A 142 -1.85 -24.13 3.85
N ASP A 143 -0.59 -24.02 3.44
CA ASP A 143 -0.15 -23.30 2.24
C ASP A 143 -0.42 -24.05 0.93
N ASP A 144 -1.02 -25.24 1.00
CA ASP A 144 -1.29 -26.08 -0.17
C ASP A 144 -2.52 -25.56 -0.96
N PRO A 145 -2.32 -25.05 -2.19
CA PRO A 145 -3.42 -24.51 -3.00
C PRO A 145 -4.46 -25.58 -3.36
N VAL A 146 -4.10 -26.87 -3.33
CA VAL A 146 -5.01 -27.99 -3.65
C VAL A 146 -6.11 -28.14 -2.58
N ARG A 147 -5.88 -27.66 -1.35
CA ARG A 147 -6.88 -27.71 -0.27
C ARG A 147 -7.96 -26.64 -0.37
N GLY A 148 -7.84 -25.70 -1.31
CA GLY A 148 -8.85 -24.67 -1.57
C GLY A 148 -8.99 -23.61 -0.47
N MET A 149 -8.00 -23.48 0.43
CA MET A 149 -7.99 -22.36 1.39
C MET A 149 -7.58 -21.05 0.70
N ASP A 150 -8.23 -19.96 1.09
CA ASP A 150 -7.87 -18.63 0.62
C ASP A 150 -6.53 -18.20 1.24
N LEU A 151 -5.48 -18.19 0.41
CA LEU A 151 -4.13 -17.80 0.81
C LEU A 151 -4.07 -16.35 1.31
N HIS A 152 -4.91 -15.46 0.78
CA HIS A 152 -4.97 -14.07 1.24
C HIS A 152 -5.55 -13.95 2.65
N TRP A 153 -6.53 -14.80 2.96
CA TRP A 153 -7.11 -14.90 4.28
C TRP A 153 -6.09 -15.45 5.29
N LEU A 154 -5.38 -16.53 4.96
CA LEU A 154 -4.35 -17.10 5.83
C LEU A 154 -3.23 -16.09 6.11
N ASP A 155 -2.78 -15.38 5.08
CA ASP A 155 -1.80 -14.31 5.20
C ASP A 155 -2.33 -13.13 6.04
N ALA A 156 -3.64 -12.87 6.04
CA ALA A 156 -4.25 -11.89 6.94
C ALA A 156 -4.20 -12.34 8.40
N VAL A 157 -4.48 -13.62 8.69
CA VAL A 157 -4.36 -14.17 10.05
C VAL A 157 -2.91 -14.12 10.54
N ALA A 158 -1.96 -14.54 9.71
CA ALA A 158 -0.53 -14.51 10.00
C ALA A 158 -0.05 -13.08 10.34
N ARG A 159 -0.43 -12.10 9.51
CA ARG A 159 -0.12 -10.68 9.76
C ARG A 159 -0.70 -10.18 11.08
N ARG A 160 -1.91 -10.60 11.46
CA ARG A 160 -2.56 -10.14 12.70
C ARG A 160 -1.81 -10.62 13.94
N CYS A 161 -1.42 -11.90 13.94
CA CYS A 161 -0.63 -12.48 15.01
C CYS A 161 0.74 -11.79 15.12
N GLU A 162 1.38 -11.54 13.96
CA GLU A 162 2.66 -10.85 13.88
C GLU A 162 2.57 -9.40 14.38
N GLN A 163 1.54 -8.64 13.97
CA GLN A 163 1.34 -7.28 14.45
C GLN A 163 1.21 -7.21 15.97
N ARG A 164 0.49 -8.16 16.57
CA ARG A 164 0.37 -8.25 18.02
C ARG A 164 1.69 -8.59 18.70
N TRP A 165 2.49 -9.47 18.09
CA TRP A 165 3.83 -9.78 18.55
C TRP A 165 4.80 -8.59 18.44
N LEU A 166 4.82 -7.88 17.31
CA LEU A 166 5.66 -6.68 17.10
C LEU A 166 5.35 -5.56 18.12
N LEU A 167 4.10 -5.47 18.56
CA LEU A 167 3.65 -4.50 19.57
C LEU A 167 3.90 -4.96 21.02
N SER A 168 4.32 -6.21 21.21
CA SER A 168 4.72 -6.76 22.50
C SER A 168 6.17 -6.41 22.86
N SER A 169 6.56 -6.65 24.12
CA SER A 169 7.96 -6.47 24.54
C SER A 169 8.92 -7.44 23.82
N ALA A 170 8.47 -8.67 23.52
CA ALA A 170 9.28 -9.68 22.84
C ALA A 170 9.60 -9.29 21.38
N GLY A 171 8.62 -8.70 20.67
CA GLY A 171 8.79 -8.27 19.27
C GLY A 171 9.33 -6.85 19.08
N ALA A 172 9.58 -6.09 20.14
CA ALA A 172 9.97 -4.68 20.06
C ALA A 172 11.28 -4.45 19.26
N GLN A 173 12.26 -5.34 19.41
CA GLN A 173 13.52 -5.27 18.66
C GLN A 173 13.32 -5.58 17.17
N ALA A 174 12.47 -6.55 16.84
CA ALA A 174 12.13 -6.88 15.47
C ALA A 174 11.37 -5.72 14.79
N LEU A 175 10.47 -5.06 15.52
CA LEU A 175 9.79 -3.85 15.05
C LEU A 175 10.79 -2.71 14.78
N ALA A 176 11.74 -2.46 15.69
CA ALA A 176 12.77 -1.45 15.51
C ALA A 176 13.65 -1.73 14.28
N THR A 177 14.00 -3.00 14.06
CA THR A 177 14.78 -3.43 12.89
C THR A 177 14.00 -3.22 11.59
N ARG A 178 12.71 -3.58 11.54
CA ARG A 178 11.84 -3.29 10.39
C ARG A 178 11.70 -1.81 10.12
N TYR A 179 11.53 -1.02 11.18
CA TYR A 179 11.41 0.43 11.08
C TYR A 179 12.66 1.07 10.48
N LEU A 180 13.86 0.64 10.90
CA LEU A 180 15.13 1.11 10.33
C LEU A 180 15.31 0.76 8.85
N GLY A 181 14.70 -0.33 8.38
CA GLY A 181 14.68 -0.66 6.95
C GLY A 181 13.83 0.30 6.11
N ILE A 182 12.88 1.01 6.72
CA ILE A 182 11.92 1.90 6.06
C ILE A 182 12.28 3.39 6.26
N SER A 183 12.84 3.73 7.42
CA SER A 183 13.12 5.10 7.83
C SER A 183 14.58 5.28 8.24
N GLU A 184 15.20 6.37 7.77
CA GLU A 184 16.54 6.78 8.22
C GLU A 184 16.56 7.27 9.68
N SER A 185 15.39 7.53 10.26
CA SER A 185 15.27 7.91 11.66
C SER A 185 15.35 6.67 12.56
N LEU A 186 16.00 6.78 13.72
CA LEU A 186 15.95 5.75 14.75
C LEU A 186 14.61 5.83 15.48
N LEU A 187 13.90 4.69 15.58
CA LEU A 187 12.79 4.55 16.51
C LEU A 187 13.37 4.52 17.93
N VAL A 188 13.40 5.67 18.60
CA VAL A 188 13.90 5.74 19.99
C VAL A 188 12.94 4.91 20.87
N PRO A 189 13.43 3.89 21.60
CA PRO A 189 12.63 3.17 22.57
C PRO A 189 12.07 4.15 23.61
N GLY A 190 10.75 4.14 23.80
CA GLY A 190 10.06 5.12 24.66
C GLY A 190 9.70 6.44 23.97
N SER A 191 9.85 6.54 22.64
CA SER A 191 9.29 7.67 21.88
C SER A 191 7.77 7.77 22.10
N ASP A 192 7.26 9.00 22.26
CA ASP A 192 5.84 9.28 22.51
C ASP A 192 4.90 8.79 21.39
N VAL A 193 5.43 8.39 20.22
CA VAL A 193 4.64 8.06 19.04
C VAL A 193 3.83 6.78 19.24
N LEU A 194 4.44 5.68 19.68
CA LEU A 194 3.72 4.43 19.89
C LEU A 194 2.64 4.57 20.99
N PRO A 195 2.92 5.15 22.17
CA PRO A 195 1.87 5.47 23.16
C PRO A 195 0.78 6.38 22.58
N SER A 196 1.15 7.38 21.77
CA SER A 196 0.15 8.30 21.18
C SER A 196 -0.80 7.63 20.19
N LEU A 197 -0.39 6.53 19.56
CA LEU A 197 -1.24 5.73 18.67
C LEU A 197 -2.17 4.78 19.43
N ARG A 198 -1.85 4.47 20.69
CA ARG A 198 -2.71 3.64 21.57
C ARG A 198 -3.77 4.47 22.28
N GLU A 199 -3.48 5.74 22.52
CA GLU A 199 -4.38 6.66 23.22
C GLU A 199 -5.39 7.32 22.27
N PRO A 200 -6.70 7.32 22.61
CA PRO A 200 -7.67 8.10 21.86
C PRO A 200 -7.41 9.60 22.05
N ARG A 201 -7.16 10.32 20.95
CA ARG A 201 -6.93 11.77 20.93
C ARG A 201 -7.83 12.47 19.91
N PRO A 202 -8.31 13.69 20.23
CA PRO A 202 -9.12 14.44 19.29
C PRO A 202 -8.28 14.92 18.08
N ALA A 203 -8.93 15.03 16.92
CA ALA A 203 -8.26 15.35 15.66
C ALA A 203 -7.45 16.65 15.68
N TRP A 204 -7.89 17.68 16.42
CA TRP A 204 -7.16 18.94 16.52
C TRP A 204 -5.79 18.78 17.22
N ARG A 205 -5.69 17.89 18.22
CA ARG A 205 -4.43 17.61 18.92
C ARG A 205 -3.47 16.84 18.01
N ASN A 206 -4.01 16.00 17.14
CA ASN A 206 -3.24 15.32 16.10
C ASN A 206 -2.76 16.29 15.01
N LEU A 207 -3.59 17.28 14.63
CA LEU A 207 -3.13 18.35 13.73
C LEU A 207 -1.96 19.14 14.36
N LEU A 208 -1.99 19.43 15.66
CA LEU A 208 -0.86 20.08 16.32
C LEU A 208 0.41 19.21 16.35
N SER A 209 0.29 17.88 16.49
CA SER A 209 1.47 17.00 16.45
C SER A 209 2.10 16.92 15.05
N THR A 210 1.34 17.21 13.99
CA THR A 210 1.89 17.33 12.62
C THR A 210 2.79 18.55 12.43
N LEU A 211 2.78 19.53 13.34
CA LEU A 211 3.69 20.67 13.30
C LEU A 211 5.15 20.23 13.40
N GLN A 212 5.42 19.11 14.08
CA GLN A 212 6.74 18.50 14.15
C GLN A 212 6.90 17.46 13.03
N PRO A 213 7.67 17.74 11.96
CA PRO A 213 7.74 16.87 10.78
C PRO A 213 8.26 15.46 11.11
N SER A 214 9.17 15.35 12.07
CA SER A 214 9.74 14.06 12.48
C SER A 214 8.68 13.13 13.09
N ARG A 215 7.78 13.64 13.93
CA ARG A 215 6.71 12.82 14.55
C ARG A 215 5.72 12.29 13.52
N ALA A 216 5.35 13.12 12.55
CA ALA A 216 4.45 12.71 11.50
C ALA A 216 5.06 11.61 10.62
N HIS A 217 6.34 11.76 10.25
CA HIS A 217 7.07 10.73 9.52
C HIS A 217 7.21 9.44 10.33
N GLN A 218 7.53 9.55 11.63
CA GLN A 218 7.60 8.39 12.53
C GLN A 218 6.28 7.62 12.62
N ALA A 219 5.15 8.31 12.74
CA ALA A 219 3.83 7.67 12.81
C ALA A 219 3.48 6.91 11.51
N ILE A 220 3.74 7.51 10.35
CA ILE A 220 3.52 6.86 9.05
C ILE A 220 4.45 5.64 8.89
N SER A 221 5.74 5.81 9.15
CA SER A 221 6.74 4.75 8.99
C SER A 221 6.53 3.61 9.98
N LEU A 222 5.99 3.88 11.17
CA LEU A 222 5.60 2.84 12.13
C LEU A 222 4.41 2.02 11.61
N LEU A 223 3.37 2.68 11.06
CA LEU A 223 2.25 1.97 10.44
C LEU A 223 2.71 1.11 9.25
N ALA A 224 3.64 1.63 8.44
CA ALA A 224 4.27 0.86 7.36
C ALA A 224 5.08 -0.34 7.89
N ALA A 225 5.85 -0.17 8.98
CA ALA A 225 6.61 -1.24 9.62
C ALA A 225 5.72 -2.34 10.23
N LEU A 226 4.51 -1.99 10.66
CA LEU A 226 3.47 -2.94 11.09
C LEU A 226 2.73 -3.59 9.90
N GLY A 227 3.09 -3.26 8.66
CA GLY A 227 2.41 -3.77 7.47
C GLY A 227 0.96 -3.29 7.32
N TYR A 228 0.62 -2.14 7.92
CA TYR A 228 -0.70 -1.55 7.78
C TYR A 228 -0.80 -0.74 6.48
N TRP A 229 -1.73 -1.14 5.63
CA TRP A 229 -2.16 -0.47 4.41
C TRP A 229 -3.64 -0.12 4.52
N HIS A 230 -4.07 0.96 3.86
CA HIS A 230 -5.31 1.69 4.13
C HIS A 230 -6.62 0.88 4.11
N ASP A 231 -6.61 -0.31 3.50
CA ASP A 231 -7.78 -1.19 3.36
C ASP A 231 -7.83 -2.31 4.40
N LEU A 232 -6.87 -2.34 5.34
CA LEU A 232 -6.75 -3.40 6.33
C LEU A 232 -7.45 -3.04 7.65
N ARG A 233 -7.81 -4.08 8.41
CA ARG A 233 -8.28 -3.94 9.79
C ARG A 233 -7.21 -3.27 10.65
N VAL A 234 -7.65 -2.44 11.59
CA VAL A 234 -6.75 -1.71 12.51
C VAL A 234 -5.85 -2.70 13.26
N PRO A 235 -4.53 -2.47 13.34
CA PRO A 235 -3.63 -3.35 14.08
C PRO A 235 -4.06 -3.50 15.54
N PRO A 236 -3.96 -4.69 16.13
CA PRO A 236 -4.46 -4.97 17.48
C PRO A 236 -3.76 -4.09 18.52
N GLY A 237 -4.54 -3.49 19.42
CA GLY A 237 -4.02 -2.65 20.51
C GLY A 237 -3.72 -1.19 20.14
N LEU A 238 -3.95 -0.78 18.89
CA LEU A 238 -3.93 0.64 18.48
C LEU A 238 -5.34 1.23 18.43
N ASP A 239 -5.46 2.54 18.65
CA ASP A 239 -6.73 3.24 18.52
C ASP A 239 -7.11 3.44 17.04
N ALA A 240 -8.35 3.09 16.69
CA ALA A 240 -8.84 3.19 15.32
C ALA A 240 -8.85 4.63 14.79
N GLY A 241 -9.15 5.61 15.65
CA GLY A 241 -9.15 7.03 15.28
C GLY A 241 -7.75 7.54 14.96
N GLN A 242 -6.74 7.13 15.75
CA GLN A 242 -5.34 7.47 15.50
C GLN A 242 -4.83 6.86 14.19
N VAL A 243 -5.05 5.57 13.98
CA VAL A 243 -4.61 4.87 12.76
C VAL A 243 -5.27 5.48 11.53
N ALA A 244 -6.58 5.76 11.60
CA ALA A 244 -7.30 6.42 10.51
C ALA A 244 -6.78 7.84 10.22
N PHE A 245 -6.42 8.63 11.24
CA PHE A 245 -5.85 9.96 11.04
C PHE A 245 -4.49 9.90 10.34
N TRP A 246 -3.56 9.08 10.84
CA TRP A 246 -2.19 9.03 10.33
C TRP A 246 -2.09 8.34 8.98
N SER A 247 -2.93 7.33 8.71
CA SER A 247 -3.01 6.70 7.39
C SER A 247 -3.52 7.68 6.34
N ARG A 248 -4.54 8.49 6.67
CA ARG A 248 -5.03 9.61 5.83
C ARG A 248 -3.98 10.69 5.64
N PHE A 249 -3.28 11.08 6.70
CA PHE A 249 -2.22 12.09 6.63
C PHE A 249 -1.06 11.67 5.69
N GLY A 250 -0.76 10.38 5.62
CA GLY A 250 0.20 9.82 4.64
C GLY A 250 -0.21 9.98 3.17
N ARG A 251 -1.49 10.26 2.89
CA ARG A 251 -1.98 10.54 1.53
C ARG A 251 -1.83 12.02 1.23
N GLU A 252 -0.93 12.36 0.31
CA GLU A 252 -0.67 13.76 -0.07
C GLU A 252 -1.90 14.52 -0.63
N GLY A 253 -2.91 13.79 -1.10
CA GLY A 253 -4.16 14.35 -1.64
C GLY A 253 -5.26 14.61 -0.61
N ASP A 254 -5.09 14.16 0.65
CA ASP A 254 -6.12 14.32 1.67
C ASP A 254 -6.13 15.73 2.26
N ALA A 255 -7.33 16.20 2.63
CA ALA A 255 -7.54 17.52 3.23
C ALA A 255 -6.74 17.73 4.53
N ILE A 256 -6.45 16.66 5.28
CA ILE A 256 -5.67 16.72 6.52
C ILE A 256 -4.22 17.15 6.23
N HIS A 257 -3.62 16.62 5.16
CA HIS A 257 -2.27 16.99 4.75
C HIS A 257 -2.21 18.47 4.35
N TRP A 258 -3.26 18.95 3.68
CA TRP A 258 -3.42 20.36 3.31
C TRP A 258 -3.55 21.27 4.54
N GLN A 259 -4.43 20.93 5.49
CA GLN A 259 -4.63 21.69 6.73
C GLN A 259 -3.33 21.81 7.54
N ALA A 260 -2.58 20.71 7.69
CA ALA A 260 -1.30 20.69 8.38
C ALA A 260 -0.21 21.53 7.69
N GLY A 261 -0.19 21.55 6.35
CA GLY A 261 0.69 22.41 5.57
C GLY A 261 0.37 23.89 5.80
N GLY A 262 -0.92 24.26 5.73
CA GLY A 262 -1.37 25.63 5.93
C GLY A 262 -1.10 26.13 7.34
N LEU A 263 -1.34 25.29 8.36
CA LEU A 263 -1.06 25.63 9.75
C LEU A 263 0.45 25.90 9.97
N ARG A 264 1.34 25.08 9.41
CA ARG A 264 2.80 25.31 9.49
C ARG A 264 3.19 26.61 8.80
N ALA A 265 2.65 26.88 7.62
CA ALA A 265 2.92 28.11 6.88
C ALA A 265 2.48 29.35 7.67
N LEU A 266 1.30 29.31 8.30
CA LEU A 266 0.79 30.38 9.16
C LEU A 266 1.64 30.57 10.42
N LEU A 267 2.13 29.50 11.05
CA LEU A 267 2.98 29.61 12.23
C LEU A 267 4.32 30.26 11.88
N VAL A 268 4.96 29.82 10.79
CA VAL A 268 6.22 30.44 10.31
C VAL A 268 5.98 31.92 9.94
N ALA A 269 4.85 32.23 9.29
CA ALA A 269 4.47 33.60 8.97
C ALA A 269 4.29 34.48 10.22
N LEU A 270 3.68 33.93 11.27
CA LEU A 270 3.52 34.62 12.55
C LEU A 270 4.87 34.93 13.20
N VAL A 271 5.78 33.95 13.25
CA VAL A 271 7.13 34.13 13.81
C VAL A 271 7.92 35.16 13.00
N LEU A 272 7.90 35.05 11.67
CA LEU A 272 8.58 36.00 10.79
C LEU A 272 8.00 37.41 10.93
N GLY A 273 6.67 37.53 11.01
CA GLY A 273 5.97 38.80 11.25
C GLY A 273 6.35 39.43 12.59
N LEU A 274 6.49 38.62 13.66
CA LEU A 274 6.94 39.09 14.97
C LEU A 274 8.38 39.60 14.93
N ILE A 275 9.29 38.87 14.27
CA ILE A 275 10.69 39.27 14.08
C ILE A 275 10.77 40.58 13.29
N CYS A 276 10.00 40.71 12.20
CA CYS A 276 9.97 41.93 11.40
C CYS A 276 9.37 43.11 12.17
N THR A 277 8.33 42.88 12.97
CA THR A 277 7.74 43.92 13.83
C THR A 277 8.75 44.42 14.86
N TRP A 278 9.48 43.49 15.50
CA TRP A 278 10.55 43.83 16.43
C TRP A 278 11.67 44.64 15.74
N ALA A 279 12.10 44.23 14.55
CA ALA A 279 13.12 44.94 13.77
C ALA A 279 12.68 46.36 13.37
N VAL A 280 11.41 46.54 12.99
CA VAL A 280 10.82 47.86 12.68
C VAL A 280 10.81 48.76 13.91
N ILE A 281 10.39 48.24 15.07
CA ILE A 281 10.38 49.00 16.33
C ILE A 281 11.80 49.41 16.73
N ALA A 282 12.78 48.50 16.61
CA ALA A 282 14.17 48.78 16.92
C ALA A 282 14.82 49.83 15.98
N SER A 283 14.32 49.95 14.75
CA SER A 283 14.85 50.85 13.73
C SER A 283 14.03 52.14 13.59
N TRP A 284 13.11 52.41 14.52
CA TRP A 284 12.22 53.56 14.44
C TRP A 284 12.95 54.87 14.81
N PRO A 285 12.76 55.98 14.06
CA PRO A 285 11.88 56.15 12.89
C PRO A 285 12.51 55.69 11.56
N LEU A 286 11.72 55.01 10.73
CA LEU A 286 12.15 54.58 9.39
C LEU A 286 12.18 55.77 8.41
N PRO A 287 13.23 55.89 7.57
CA PRO A 287 13.25 56.90 6.52
C PRO A 287 12.16 56.63 5.46
N PRO A 288 11.61 57.67 4.81
CA PRO A 288 10.68 57.51 3.71
C PRO A 288 11.31 56.72 2.54
N SER A 289 10.48 56.18 1.64
CA SER A 289 10.97 55.48 0.44
C SER A 289 11.81 56.40 -0.45
N GLU A 290 12.74 55.84 -1.23
CA GLU A 290 13.63 56.60 -2.14
C GLU A 290 12.84 57.47 -3.15
N ASP A 291 11.68 56.99 -3.61
CA ASP A 291 10.80 57.74 -4.52
C ASP A 291 9.88 58.75 -3.79
N GLY A 292 10.00 58.88 -2.47
CA GLY A 292 9.17 59.76 -1.62
C GLY A 292 7.70 59.36 -1.51
N MET A 293 7.29 58.25 -2.13
CA MET A 293 5.89 57.83 -2.27
C MET A 293 5.28 57.23 -0.99
N LEU A 294 6.11 56.71 -0.08
CA LEU A 294 5.70 56.05 1.16
C LEU A 294 6.31 56.73 2.38
N ASP A 295 5.46 57.09 3.34
CA ASP A 295 5.89 57.58 4.65
C ASP A 295 6.51 56.44 5.49
N GLY A 296 7.30 56.77 6.52
CA GLY A 296 8.00 55.80 7.37
C GLY A 296 7.05 54.79 8.03
N GLY A 297 5.86 55.22 8.44
CA GLY A 297 4.81 54.34 8.96
C GLY A 297 4.21 53.41 7.90
N GLN A 298 4.01 53.89 6.68
CA GLN A 298 3.51 53.06 5.56
C GLN A 298 4.57 52.03 5.13
N ARG A 299 5.84 52.42 5.14
CA ARG A 299 6.97 51.53 4.86
C ARG A 299 7.10 50.43 5.91
N ALA A 300 6.94 50.76 7.19
CA ALA A 300 6.84 49.77 8.28
C ALA A 300 5.71 48.77 8.04
N ALA A 301 4.51 49.25 7.73
CA ALA A 301 3.34 48.41 7.49
C ALA A 301 3.55 47.45 6.30
N LEU A 302 4.16 47.92 5.21
CA LEU A 302 4.48 47.10 4.05
C LEU A 302 5.52 46.02 4.35
N ILE A 303 6.56 46.32 5.12
CA ILE A 303 7.57 45.32 5.52
C ILE A 303 6.92 44.19 6.32
N ILE A 304 6.08 44.53 7.31
CA ILE A 304 5.39 43.54 8.14
C ILE A 304 4.37 42.74 7.31
N ALA A 305 3.59 43.41 6.47
CA ALA A 305 2.63 42.74 5.59
C ALA A 305 3.32 41.79 4.60
N ALA A 306 4.44 42.21 3.99
CA ALA A 306 5.22 41.36 3.10
C ALA A 306 5.77 40.14 3.85
N ALA A 307 6.30 40.31 5.06
CA ALA A 307 6.81 39.22 5.89
C ALA A 307 5.72 38.18 6.24
N VAL A 308 4.53 38.64 6.63
CA VAL A 308 3.41 37.75 7.00
C VAL A 308 2.81 37.04 5.78
N LEU A 309 2.74 37.69 4.62
CA LEU A 309 2.10 37.12 3.43
C LEU A 309 3.03 36.25 2.58
N LEU A 310 4.35 36.42 2.69
CA LEU A 310 5.32 35.71 1.86
C LEU A 310 5.27 34.20 2.04
N VAL A 311 5.29 33.70 3.28
CA VAL A 311 5.34 32.25 3.55
C VAL A 311 4.03 31.53 3.16
N PRO A 312 2.83 32.02 3.53
CA PRO A 312 1.57 31.43 3.09
C PRO A 312 1.39 31.53 1.57
N GLY A 313 1.83 32.64 0.95
CA GLY A 313 1.80 32.82 -0.50
C GLY A 313 2.67 31.81 -1.24
N LEU A 314 3.92 31.61 -0.79
CA LEU A 314 4.83 30.60 -1.34
C LEU A 314 4.29 29.17 -1.15
N TRP A 315 3.70 28.88 0.02
CA TRP A 315 3.08 27.59 0.28
C TRP A 315 1.90 27.33 -0.65
N LEU A 316 0.98 28.29 -0.79
CA LEU A 316 -0.20 28.17 -1.64
C LEU A 316 0.19 28.03 -3.11
N THR A 317 1.13 28.85 -3.61
CA THR A 317 1.63 28.76 -4.98
C THR A 317 2.35 27.44 -5.25
N SER A 318 3.15 26.94 -4.32
CA SER A 318 3.76 25.60 -4.41
C SER A 318 2.71 24.49 -4.47
N HIS A 319 1.64 24.61 -3.69
CA HIS A 319 0.56 23.63 -3.68
C HIS A 319 -0.26 23.65 -4.97
N THR A 320 -0.68 24.83 -5.44
CA THR A 320 -1.40 24.96 -6.71
C THR A 320 -0.56 24.47 -7.89
N THR A 321 0.74 24.79 -7.91
CA THR A 321 1.66 24.28 -8.94
C THR A 321 1.72 22.76 -8.94
N ARG A 322 1.85 22.12 -7.77
CA ARG A 322 1.82 20.65 -7.65
C ARG A 322 0.47 20.04 -8.06
N ALA A 323 -0.65 20.69 -7.72
CA ALA A 323 -1.97 20.25 -8.12
C ALA A 323 -2.16 20.34 -9.65
N ILE A 324 -1.70 21.43 -10.27
CA ILE A 324 -1.72 21.62 -11.73
C ILE A 324 -0.85 20.55 -12.41
N ILE A 325 0.37 20.30 -11.91
CA ILE A 325 1.26 19.26 -12.44
C ILE A 325 0.59 17.89 -12.37
N ARG A 326 0.03 17.51 -11.21
CA ARG A 326 -0.70 16.25 -11.05
C ARG A 326 -1.87 16.14 -12.02
N TRP A 327 -2.66 17.20 -12.14
CA TRP A 327 -3.79 17.24 -13.08
C TRP A 327 -3.34 17.13 -14.55
N GLN A 328 -2.23 17.77 -14.90
CA GLN A 328 -1.60 17.69 -16.23
C GLN A 328 -1.03 16.31 -16.55
N SER A 329 -0.59 15.59 -15.52
CA SER A 329 0.09 14.32 -15.69
C SER A 329 -0.82 13.10 -15.55
N LEU A 330 -2.13 13.31 -15.32
CA LEU A 330 -3.13 12.25 -15.36
C LEU A 330 -3.14 11.54 -16.74
N PRO A 331 -3.36 10.22 -16.78
CA PRO A 331 -3.52 9.47 -18.02
C PRO A 331 -4.68 9.99 -18.88
N GLU A 332 -4.58 9.91 -20.20
CA GLU A 332 -5.59 10.50 -21.10
C GLU A 332 -6.94 9.78 -21.07
N HIS A 333 -6.96 8.51 -20.68
CA HIS A 333 -8.18 7.73 -20.48
C HIS A 333 -9.01 8.18 -19.27
N VAL A 334 -8.43 8.96 -18.34
CA VAL A 334 -9.16 9.50 -17.19
C VAL A 334 -9.95 10.73 -17.64
N ALA A 335 -11.29 10.67 -17.50
CA ALA A 335 -12.17 11.79 -17.79
C ALA A 335 -11.82 12.98 -16.88
N THR A 336 -11.46 14.12 -17.48
CA THR A 336 -11.19 15.37 -16.75
C THR A 336 -12.27 16.41 -17.06
N VAL A 337 -12.56 17.31 -16.13
CA VAL A 337 -13.65 18.30 -16.26
C VAL A 337 -13.49 19.20 -17.51
N LEU A 338 -12.26 19.53 -17.92
CA LEU A 338 -11.97 20.41 -19.06
C LEU A 338 -10.75 19.89 -19.87
N PRO A 339 -10.94 18.93 -20.77
CA PRO A 339 -9.82 18.26 -21.42
C PRO A 339 -9.13 19.15 -22.48
N GLY A 340 -9.87 20.05 -23.15
CA GLY A 340 -9.28 21.08 -24.02
C GLY A 340 -8.39 22.09 -23.28
N VAL A 341 -8.79 22.51 -22.07
CA VAL A 341 -7.95 23.38 -21.22
C VAL A 341 -6.68 22.64 -20.82
N ARG A 342 -6.76 21.34 -20.56
CA ARG A 342 -5.59 20.51 -20.22
C ARG A 342 -4.55 20.50 -21.34
N ILE A 343 -4.97 20.49 -22.60
CA ILE A 343 -4.07 20.53 -23.76
C ILE A 343 -3.44 21.92 -23.90
N LEU A 344 -4.22 22.98 -23.70
CA LEU A 344 -3.80 24.37 -23.93
C LEU A 344 -3.04 25.03 -22.75
N THR A 345 -2.92 24.38 -21.59
CA THR A 345 -2.26 24.98 -20.42
C THR A 345 -0.81 25.37 -20.64
N VAL A 346 0.00 24.49 -21.25
CA VAL A 346 1.42 24.77 -21.53
C VAL A 346 1.56 25.96 -22.48
N PRO A 347 0.92 26.00 -23.67
CA PRO A 347 1.05 27.15 -24.56
C PRO A 347 0.46 28.44 -23.97
N LEU A 348 -0.64 28.36 -23.20
CA LEU A 348 -1.19 29.54 -22.50
C LEU A 348 -0.23 30.07 -21.43
N ALA A 349 0.41 29.19 -20.65
CA ALA A 349 1.40 29.58 -19.66
C ALA A 349 2.65 30.20 -20.32
N VAL A 350 3.11 29.64 -21.45
CA VAL A 350 4.20 30.23 -22.25
C VAL A 350 3.82 31.62 -22.74
N ALA A 351 2.62 31.80 -23.28
CA ALA A 351 2.13 33.10 -23.74
C ALA A 351 2.04 34.12 -22.60
N ALA A 352 1.59 33.70 -21.40
CA ALA A 352 1.51 34.56 -20.22
C ALA A 352 2.90 35.01 -19.74
N VAL A 353 3.88 34.10 -19.66
CA VAL A 353 5.27 34.44 -19.26
C VAL A 353 5.93 35.33 -20.33
N MET A 354 5.70 35.06 -21.60
CA MET A 354 6.25 35.89 -22.69
C MET A 354 5.61 37.29 -22.71
N GLY A 355 4.30 37.39 -22.51
CA GLY A 355 3.58 38.66 -22.47
C GLY A 355 4.00 39.53 -21.28
N THR A 356 4.18 38.92 -20.11
CA THR A 356 4.69 39.62 -18.91
C THR A 356 6.14 40.04 -19.07
N PHE A 357 7.00 39.22 -19.67
CA PHE A 357 8.37 39.59 -20.04
C PHE A 357 8.40 40.79 -20.99
N HIS A 358 7.58 40.78 -22.04
CA HIS A 358 7.47 41.91 -22.99
C HIS A 358 6.95 43.19 -22.31
N LEU A 359 5.95 43.07 -21.44
CA LEU A 359 5.41 44.21 -20.69
C LEU A 359 6.46 44.81 -19.75
N ALA A 360 7.23 43.96 -19.05
CA ALA A 360 8.30 44.38 -18.16
C ALA A 360 9.41 45.14 -18.92
N LEU A 361 9.78 44.69 -20.12
CA LEU A 361 10.76 45.42 -20.94
C LEU A 361 10.21 46.74 -21.47
N ARG A 362 8.90 46.85 -21.71
CA ARG A 362 8.27 48.03 -22.33
C ARG A 362 7.96 49.15 -21.36
N PHE A 363 7.55 48.82 -20.13
CA PHE A 363 6.99 49.80 -19.20
C PHE A 363 7.93 50.20 -18.06
N THR A 364 9.12 49.60 -17.96
CA THR A 364 10.09 49.93 -16.90
C THR A 364 11.25 50.74 -17.48
N THR A 365 11.53 51.91 -16.88
CA THR A 365 12.59 52.85 -17.32
C THR A 365 14.01 52.44 -16.88
N GLY A 366 14.20 51.19 -16.43
CA GLY A 366 15.47 50.60 -16.02
C GLY A 366 15.39 49.06 -16.07
N VAL A 367 16.43 48.34 -15.64
CA VAL A 367 16.43 46.87 -15.61
C VAL A 367 15.50 46.40 -14.47
N PRO A 368 14.34 45.77 -14.76
CA PRO A 368 13.41 45.34 -13.73
C PRO A 368 13.88 44.03 -13.10
N VAL A 369 14.96 44.08 -12.32
CA VAL A 369 15.64 42.90 -11.77
C VAL A 369 14.67 41.97 -11.04
N GLY A 370 13.78 42.51 -10.20
CA GLY A 370 12.79 41.71 -9.47
C GLY A 370 11.81 40.97 -10.40
N THR A 371 11.29 41.64 -11.43
CA THR A 371 10.39 41.02 -12.41
C THR A 371 11.12 39.97 -13.26
N LEU A 372 12.36 40.24 -13.66
CA LEU A 372 13.19 39.28 -14.39
C LEU A 372 13.47 38.02 -13.56
N VAL A 373 13.80 38.16 -12.28
CA VAL A 373 13.98 37.03 -11.36
C VAL A 373 12.69 36.21 -11.24
N LEU A 374 11.54 36.85 -11.06
CA LEU A 374 10.24 36.17 -11.00
C LEU A 374 9.94 35.40 -12.30
N LEU A 375 10.25 35.99 -13.45
CA LEU A 375 10.06 35.38 -14.77
C LEU A 375 10.99 34.19 -15.02
N VAL A 376 12.22 34.22 -14.50
CA VAL A 376 13.12 33.05 -14.50
C VAL A 376 12.48 31.89 -13.74
N PHE A 377 11.99 32.13 -12.52
CA PHE A 377 11.28 31.09 -11.76
C PHE A 377 10.01 30.58 -12.46
N ALA A 378 9.21 31.49 -13.05
CA ALA A 378 8.00 31.13 -13.78
C ALA A 378 8.31 30.29 -15.03
N SER A 379 9.30 30.67 -15.82
CA SER A 379 9.74 29.92 -17.00
C SER A 379 10.28 28.53 -16.65
N GLY A 380 11.05 28.42 -15.56
CA GLY A 380 11.51 27.14 -15.02
C GLY A 380 10.36 26.24 -14.55
N ALA A 381 9.30 26.81 -13.95
CA ALA A 381 8.11 26.06 -13.55
C ALA A 381 7.34 25.52 -14.76
N VAL A 382 7.16 26.33 -15.83
CA VAL A 382 6.51 25.92 -17.08
C VAL A 382 7.30 24.80 -17.77
N LEU A 383 8.62 24.93 -17.87
CA LEU A 383 9.49 23.90 -18.42
C LEU A 383 9.42 22.59 -17.62
N ARG A 384 9.47 22.68 -16.28
CA ARG A 384 9.36 21.52 -15.40
C ARG A 384 8.03 20.82 -15.58
N MET A 385 6.93 21.56 -15.69
CA MET A 385 5.59 21.02 -15.94
C MET A 385 5.52 20.28 -17.29
N ALA A 386 5.99 20.90 -18.38
CA ALA A 386 6.00 20.30 -19.71
C ALA A 386 6.85 19.02 -19.76
N ARG A 387 8.03 19.04 -19.13
CA ARG A 387 8.90 17.87 -19.03
C ARG A 387 8.30 16.76 -18.19
N GLN A 388 7.74 17.06 -17.02
CA GLN A 388 7.13 16.04 -16.16
C GLN A 388 5.96 15.36 -16.86
N ARG A 389 5.14 16.14 -17.58
CA ARG A 389 4.08 15.61 -18.44
C ARG A 389 4.65 14.67 -19.52
N PHE A 390 5.70 15.09 -20.22
CA PHE A 390 6.36 14.28 -21.24
C PHE A 390 6.98 12.98 -20.67
N LEU A 391 7.75 13.07 -19.56
CA LEU A 391 8.46 11.93 -18.96
C LEU A 391 7.55 10.89 -18.32
N GLN A 392 6.40 11.29 -17.78
CA GLN A 392 5.44 10.32 -17.22
C GLN A 392 4.67 9.57 -18.32
N ARG A 393 4.72 10.06 -19.56
CA ARG A 393 3.98 9.51 -20.71
C ARG A 393 4.87 8.83 -21.75
N CYS A 394 6.10 9.30 -21.92
CA CYS A 394 7.10 8.73 -22.83
C CYS A 394 8.19 8.02 -22.01
N SER A 395 8.46 6.76 -22.31
CA SER A 395 9.32 5.85 -21.53
C SER A 395 10.79 6.26 -21.40
N SER A 396 11.49 5.57 -20.49
CA SER A 396 12.83 5.78 -19.90
C SER A 396 14.03 6.04 -20.84
N ALA A 397 13.89 5.99 -22.17
CA ALA A 397 15.03 6.07 -23.10
C ALA A 397 15.66 7.49 -23.24
N GLU A 398 14.95 8.56 -22.84
CA GLU A 398 15.46 9.95 -22.91
C GLU A 398 15.86 10.54 -21.54
N GLN A 399 15.84 9.74 -20.46
CA GLN A 399 16.15 10.23 -19.10
C GLN A 399 17.62 10.67 -18.93
N ASP A 400 18.56 10.07 -19.66
CA ASP A 400 20.00 10.27 -19.43
C ASP A 400 20.62 11.45 -20.20
N ALA A 401 19.98 11.93 -21.28
CA ALA A 401 20.59 12.94 -22.16
C ALA A 401 20.38 14.41 -21.73
N ALA A 402 19.40 14.68 -20.85
CA ALA A 402 18.85 16.05 -20.71
C ALA A 402 19.27 16.82 -19.45
N SER A 403 20.02 16.24 -18.51
CA SER A 403 20.25 16.85 -17.19
C SER A 403 21.08 18.14 -17.23
N GLY A 404 22.07 18.23 -18.13
CA GLY A 404 22.97 19.39 -18.23
C GLY A 404 22.37 20.60 -18.97
N SER A 405 21.61 20.38 -20.06
CA SER A 405 21.00 21.48 -20.83
C SER A 405 19.83 22.14 -20.09
N LEU A 406 19.24 21.43 -19.12
CA LEU A 406 18.08 21.89 -18.35
C LEU A 406 18.44 22.97 -17.33
N VAL A 407 19.61 22.88 -16.72
CA VAL A 407 20.10 23.92 -15.79
C VAL A 407 20.34 25.21 -16.56
N VAL A 408 20.94 25.13 -17.76
CA VAL A 408 21.18 26.28 -18.64
C VAL A 408 19.86 26.85 -19.16
N ALA A 409 18.90 26.00 -19.52
CA ALA A 409 17.58 26.43 -19.96
C ALA A 409 16.81 27.15 -18.84
N ILE A 410 16.85 26.67 -17.58
CA ILE A 410 16.19 27.32 -16.44
C ILE A 410 16.71 28.75 -16.22
N VAL A 411 18.00 28.99 -16.46
CA VAL A 411 18.61 30.32 -16.26
C VAL A 411 18.17 31.33 -17.34
N LEU A 412 17.73 30.87 -18.51
CA LEU A 412 17.36 31.73 -19.63
C LEU A 412 15.84 31.62 -19.94
N ILE A 413 15.12 32.73 -19.74
CA ILE A 413 13.65 32.80 -19.88
C ILE A 413 13.17 32.26 -21.25
N VAL A 414 13.74 32.74 -22.36
CA VAL A 414 13.27 32.37 -23.71
C VAL A 414 13.60 30.91 -24.07
N PRO A 415 14.85 30.41 -23.90
CA PRO A 415 15.17 28.99 -24.10
C PRO A 415 14.30 28.03 -23.28
N ALA A 416 14.01 28.35 -22.00
CA ALA A 416 13.11 27.54 -21.19
C ALA A 416 11.72 27.38 -21.83
N LEU A 417 11.15 28.48 -22.31
CA LEU A 417 9.82 28.48 -22.92
C LEU A 417 9.80 27.75 -24.26
N VAL A 418 10.84 27.90 -25.08
CA VAL A 418 10.98 27.17 -26.35
C VAL A 418 11.05 25.67 -26.08
N MET A 419 11.89 25.24 -25.14
CA MET A 419 11.99 23.83 -24.74
C MET A 419 10.67 23.29 -24.19
N ALA A 420 9.92 24.09 -23.44
CA ALA A 420 8.59 23.71 -22.94
C ALA A 420 7.60 23.44 -24.09
N LEU A 421 7.61 24.29 -25.14
CA LEU A 421 6.80 24.08 -26.34
C LEU A 421 7.22 22.85 -27.13
N VAL A 422 8.53 22.56 -27.21
CA VAL A 422 9.04 21.34 -27.87
C VAL A 422 8.54 20.09 -27.16
N TYR A 423 8.65 20.02 -25.83
CA TYR A 423 8.13 18.90 -25.05
C TYR A 423 6.61 18.74 -25.22
N TRP A 424 5.87 19.85 -25.21
CA TRP A 424 4.43 19.85 -25.43
C TRP A 424 4.04 19.36 -26.83
N ALA A 425 4.70 19.83 -27.88
CA ALA A 425 4.43 19.42 -29.26
C ALA A 425 4.75 17.94 -29.48
N LYS A 426 5.85 17.45 -28.89
CA LYS A 426 6.24 16.04 -28.96
C LYS A 426 5.24 15.14 -28.23
N ASP A 427 4.81 15.54 -27.03
CA ASP A 427 3.75 14.83 -26.26
C ASP A 427 2.45 14.72 -27.07
N LEU A 428 2.01 15.83 -27.67
CA LEU A 428 0.79 15.89 -28.48
C LEU A 428 0.89 15.02 -29.74
N HIS A 429 2.06 14.96 -30.36
CA HIS A 429 2.28 14.16 -31.56
C HIS A 429 2.22 12.65 -31.27
N VAL A 430 2.81 12.22 -30.14
CA VAL A 430 2.82 10.81 -29.72
C VAL A 430 1.41 10.32 -29.36
N HIS A 431 0.61 11.15 -28.67
CA HIS A 431 -0.71 10.75 -28.16
C HIS A 431 -1.87 11.24 -29.02
N ARG A 432 -1.61 11.64 -30.26
CA ARG A 432 -2.60 12.30 -31.14
C ARG A 432 -3.93 11.55 -31.29
N ASP A 433 -3.88 10.22 -31.21
CA ASP A 433 -5.03 9.33 -31.40
C ASP A 433 -5.85 9.13 -30.11
N GLU A 434 -5.34 9.56 -28.95
CA GLU A 434 -5.97 9.44 -27.63
C GLU A 434 -6.51 10.78 -27.09
N LEU A 435 -6.24 11.89 -27.80
CA LEU A 435 -6.60 13.24 -27.38
C LEU A 435 -8.11 13.48 -27.35
N ARG A 436 -8.63 13.72 -26.15
CA ARG A 436 -10.00 14.21 -25.97
C ARG A 436 -10.01 15.74 -25.92
N TRP A 437 -10.63 16.39 -26.89
CA TRP A 437 -10.86 17.85 -26.86
C TRP A 437 -12.12 18.22 -26.08
N PHE A 438 -13.11 17.32 -26.07
CA PHE A 438 -14.39 17.49 -25.41
C PHE A 438 -14.72 16.24 -24.57
N ASN A 439 -15.45 16.43 -23.47
CA ASN A 439 -16.06 15.33 -22.71
C ASN A 439 -17.25 14.79 -23.52
N ARG A 440 -16.98 13.89 -24.47
CA ARG A 440 -18.00 13.04 -25.09
C ARG A 440 -17.71 11.58 -24.76
#